data_AF-A0A8H5DKI5-F1
#
_entry.id   AF-A0A8H5DKI5-F1
#
_cell.length_a   1.000
_cell.length_b   1.000
_cell.length_c   1.000
_cell.angle_alpha   90.00
_cell.angle_beta   90.00
_cell.angle_gamma   90.00
#
_symmetry.space_group_name_H-M   'P 1'
#
loop_
_entity.id
_entity.type
_entity.pdbx_description
1 polymer ?
#
loop_
_entity_poly.entity_id
_entity_poly.type
_entity_poly.pdbx_seq_one_letter_code
_entity_poly.pdbx_strand_id
1 'polypeptide(L)'
;SWGVKWIILRVFSNNNRFAKVTSLILHLSNQQVKDFMEIYLREYCMWRAWQECIEKIPNDKLLAHALEKRQTVAELLREHRPPLCTDNVPDQDKQKGIEFLQGLKTSGVVEEFLQYTENGLLDFLRLDIEWEFLQDAIDKQQMLGSLELGWLDPEKVELLVAQISAP
;
A
#
# COMPACT_ATOMS: atom_id res chain seq x y z
N SER A 1 5.05 -2.40 -12.55
CA SER A 1 3.79 -2.26 -11.81
C SER A 1 3.99 -1.58 -10.46
N TRP A 2 2.90 -1.22 -9.78
CA TRP A 2 2.92 -0.79 -8.37
C TRP A 2 3.34 -1.90 -7.41
N GLY A 3 2.93 -3.15 -7.66
CA GLY A 3 3.36 -4.31 -6.88
C GLY A 3 4.88 -4.45 -6.75
N VAL A 4 5.62 -4.36 -7.87
CA VAL A 4 7.09 -4.40 -7.85
C VAL A 4 7.68 -3.25 -7.02
N LYS A 5 7.21 -2.02 -7.25
CA LYS A 5 7.69 -0.84 -6.51
C LYS A 5 7.47 -1.02 -5.00
N TRP A 6 6.32 -1.56 -4.61
CA TRP A 6 5.98 -1.80 -3.22
C TRP A 6 6.86 -2.88 -2.59
N ILE A 7 7.06 -4.01 -3.27
CA ILE A 7 7.94 -5.08 -2.79
C ILE A 7 9.38 -4.56 -2.64
N ILE A 8 9.88 -3.77 -3.60
CA ILE A 8 11.20 -3.14 -3.51
C ILE A 8 11.27 -2.22 -2.28
N LEU A 9 10.26 -1.37 -2.06
CA LEU A 9 10.20 -0.52 -0.87
C LEU A 9 10.20 -1.36 0.40
N ARG A 10 9.48 -2.49 0.45
CA ARG A 10 9.46 -3.41 1.59
C ARG A 10 10.84 -4.00 1.89
N VAL A 11 11.50 -4.56 0.88
CA VAL A 11 12.84 -5.16 1.01
C VAL A 11 13.82 -4.18 1.64
N PHE A 12 13.82 -2.93 1.19
CA PHE A 12 14.72 -1.92 1.77
C PHE A 12 14.25 -1.39 3.14
N SER A 13 12.93 -1.34 3.38
CA SER A 13 12.36 -0.81 4.63
C SER A 13 12.52 -1.77 5.82
N ASN A 14 12.83 -3.05 5.60
CA ASN A 14 13.07 -4.00 6.69
C ASN A 14 14.25 -3.59 7.60
N ASN A 15 15.24 -2.90 7.05
CA ASN A 15 16.45 -2.48 7.77
C ASN A 15 16.68 -0.96 7.73
N ASN A 16 15.78 -0.20 7.11
CA ASN A 16 15.95 1.24 6.94
C ASN A 16 14.62 1.95 7.15
N ARG A 17 14.73 3.16 7.70
CA ARG A 17 13.63 4.13 7.74
C ARG A 17 13.10 4.41 6.34
N PHE A 18 11.79 4.51 6.16
CA PHE A 18 11.17 4.76 4.86
C PHE A 18 11.69 6.05 4.22
N ALA A 19 11.90 7.12 5.01
CA ALA A 19 12.56 8.35 4.54
C ALA A 19 13.94 8.10 3.90
N LYS A 20 14.77 7.24 4.50
CA LYS A 20 16.11 6.88 3.97
C LYS A 20 15.97 6.07 2.69
N VAL A 21 15.04 5.12 2.65
CA VAL A 21 14.78 4.29 1.47
C VAL A 21 14.39 5.16 0.28
N THR A 22 13.42 6.05 0.46
CA THR A 22 12.88 6.87 -0.63
C THR A 22 13.89 7.91 -1.11
N SER A 23 14.58 8.61 -0.20
CA SER A 23 15.46 9.74 -0.58
C SER A 23 16.90 9.34 -0.92
N LEU A 24 17.49 8.39 -0.19
CA LEU A 24 18.93 8.09 -0.26
C LEU A 24 19.24 6.77 -0.97
N ILE A 25 18.34 5.79 -0.94
CA ILE A 25 18.57 4.48 -1.56
C ILE A 25 17.96 4.45 -2.97
N LEU A 26 16.69 4.82 -3.07
CA LEU A 26 15.93 4.74 -4.32
C LEU A 26 15.87 6.08 -5.08
N HIS A 27 16.29 7.18 -4.45
CA HIS A 27 16.28 8.53 -5.02
C HIS A 27 14.96 8.90 -5.70
N LEU A 28 13.84 8.58 -5.05
CA LEU A 28 12.51 8.87 -5.53
C LEU A 28 12.24 10.38 -5.45
N SER A 29 11.58 10.92 -6.48
CA SER A 29 11.06 12.27 -6.43
C SER A 29 9.90 12.38 -5.45
N ASN A 30 9.65 13.59 -4.95
CA ASN A 30 8.50 13.87 -4.08
C ASN A 30 7.17 13.43 -4.73
N GLN A 31 7.03 13.61 -6.05
CA GLN A 31 5.83 13.16 -6.76
C GLN A 31 5.69 11.65 -6.74
N GLN A 32 6.78 10.90 -6.98
CA GLN A 32 6.76 9.43 -6.94
C GLN A 32 6.40 8.90 -5.55
N VAL A 33 6.87 9.58 -4.49
CA VAL A 33 6.51 9.23 -3.10
C VAL A 33 5.03 9.51 -2.86
N LYS A 34 4.51 10.66 -3.28
CA LYS A 34 3.08 11.00 -3.14
C LYS A 34 2.17 10.01 -3.87
N ASP A 35 2.47 9.70 -5.12
CA ASP A 35 1.71 8.74 -5.92
C ASP A 35 1.69 7.35 -5.25
N PHE A 36 2.82 6.94 -4.67
CA PHE A 36 2.89 5.70 -3.90
C PHE A 36 2.01 5.75 -2.65
N MET A 37 2.09 6.84 -1.87
CA MET A 37 1.33 6.98 -0.63
C MET A 37 -0.18 6.94 -0.86
N GLU A 38 -0.68 7.55 -1.94
CA GLU A 38 -2.10 7.53 -2.29
C GLU A 38 -2.61 6.09 -2.51
N ILE A 39 -1.84 5.29 -3.23
CA ILE A 39 -2.18 3.88 -3.52
C ILE A 39 -2.04 3.02 -2.26
N TYR A 40 -0.95 3.22 -1.52
CA TYR A 40 -0.69 2.53 -0.26
C TYR A 40 -1.85 2.72 0.73
N LEU A 41 -2.27 3.97 0.95
CA LEU A 41 -3.36 4.29 1.87
C LEU A 41 -4.71 3.76 1.37
N ARG A 42 -4.98 3.83 0.07
CA ARG A 42 -6.21 3.28 -0.50
C ARG A 42 -6.31 1.77 -0.24
N GLU A 43 -5.27 1.01 -0.57
CA GLU A 43 -5.25 -0.44 -0.31
C GLU A 43 -5.27 -0.76 1.19
N TYR A 44 -4.58 0.04 2.02
CA TYR A 44 -4.62 -0.12 3.48
C TYR A 44 -6.05 0.06 4.02
N CYS A 45 -6.75 1.13 3.61
CA CYS A 45 -8.12 1.39 4.03
C CYS A 45 -9.08 0.27 3.58
N MET A 46 -8.95 -0.20 2.34
CA MET A 46 -9.75 -1.34 1.85
C MET A 46 -9.47 -2.62 2.64
N TRP A 47 -8.19 -2.90 2.92
CA TRP A 47 -7.79 -4.05 3.72
C TRP A 47 -8.34 -3.98 5.15
N ARG A 48 -8.23 -2.82 5.80
CA ARG A 48 -8.75 -2.58 7.15
C ARG A 48 -10.27 -2.73 7.22
N ALA A 49 -11.00 -2.14 6.29
CA ALA A 49 -12.45 -2.29 6.22
C ALA A 49 -12.88 -3.75 6.04
N TRP A 50 -12.16 -4.51 5.21
CA TRP A 50 -12.39 -5.93 5.04
C TRP A 50 -12.12 -6.73 6.33
N GLN A 51 -11.01 -6.45 7.04
CA GLN A 51 -10.71 -7.08 8.33
C GLN A 51 -11.81 -6.80 9.37
N GLU A 52 -12.26 -5.56 9.48
CA GLU A 52 -13.34 -5.17 10.39
C GLU A 52 -14.68 -5.83 10.04
N CYS A 53 -14.94 -6.08 8.75
CA CYS A 53 -16.11 -6.84 8.32
C CYS A 53 -16.02 -8.30 8.75
N ILE A 54 -14.84 -8.93 8.65
CA ILE A 54 -14.63 -10.33 9.05
C ILE A 54 -14.78 -10.50 10.55
N GLU A 55 -14.23 -9.58 11.35
CA GLU A 55 -14.33 -9.61 12.81
C GLU A 55 -15.78 -9.61 13.31
N LYS A 56 -16.72 -9.11 12.49
CA LYS A 56 -18.16 -9.10 12.79
C LYS A 56 -18.87 -10.41 12.41
N ILE A 57 -18.23 -11.30 11.64
CA ILE A 57 -18.82 -12.57 11.23
C ILE A 57 -18.74 -13.56 12.40
N PRO A 58 -19.87 -14.13 12.85
CA PRO A 58 -19.84 -15.19 13.86
C PRO A 58 -19.01 -16.39 13.38
N ASN A 59 -18.07 -16.84 14.23
CA ASN A 59 -17.10 -17.88 13.89
C ASN A 59 -17.78 -19.20 13.46
N ASP A 60 -18.86 -19.59 14.15
CA ASP A 60 -19.67 -20.77 13.82
C ASP A 60 -20.25 -20.72 12.40
N LYS A 61 -20.72 -19.55 11.96
CA LYS A 61 -21.22 -19.35 10.59
C LYS A 61 -20.10 -19.43 9.56
N LEU A 62 -18.95 -18.83 9.85
CA LEU A 62 -17.79 -18.87 8.96
C LEU A 62 -17.25 -20.30 8.80
N LEU A 63 -17.16 -21.06 9.89
CA LEU A 63 -16.78 -22.47 9.88
C LEU A 63 -17.79 -23.33 9.10
N ALA A 64 -19.08 -23.16 9.35
CA ALA A 64 -20.13 -23.92 8.64
C ALA A 64 -20.04 -23.69 7.12
N HIS A 65 -19.81 -22.44 6.69
CA HIS A 65 -19.67 -22.13 5.27
C HIS A 65 -18.37 -22.70 4.67
N ALA A 66 -17.25 -22.63 5.38
CA ALA A 66 -15.99 -23.23 4.94
C ALA A 66 -16.13 -24.76 4.76
N LEU A 67 -16.83 -25.43 5.68
CA LEU A 67 -17.14 -26.86 5.60
C LEU A 67 -18.02 -27.19 4.39
N GLU A 68 -19.07 -26.41 4.12
CA GLU A 68 -19.94 -26.54 2.94
C GLU A 68 -19.12 -26.45 1.64
N LYS A 69 -18.16 -25.52 1.59
CA LYS A 69 -17.25 -25.29 0.46
C LYS A 69 -16.09 -26.29 0.38
N ARG A 70 -15.91 -27.16 1.39
CA ARG A 70 -14.77 -28.09 1.54
C ARG A 70 -13.42 -27.37 1.51
N GLN A 71 -13.34 -26.23 2.16
CA GLN A 71 -12.15 -25.39 2.26
C GLN A 71 -11.87 -25.05 3.72
N THR A 72 -10.64 -24.65 4.02
CA THR A 72 -10.32 -24.01 5.30
C THR A 72 -10.89 -22.59 5.34
N VAL A 73 -11.12 -22.06 6.54
CA VAL A 73 -11.53 -20.66 6.72
C VAL A 73 -10.52 -19.71 6.09
N ALA A 74 -9.21 -20.00 6.18
CA ALA A 74 -8.17 -19.19 5.58
C ALA A 74 -8.29 -19.12 4.04
N GLU A 75 -8.57 -20.26 3.40
CA GLU A 75 -8.77 -20.30 1.94
C GLU A 75 -10.02 -19.50 1.54
N LEU A 76 -11.12 -19.67 2.28
CA LEU A 76 -12.37 -18.94 2.05
C LEU A 76 -12.18 -17.43 2.20
N LEU A 77 -11.51 -16.98 3.26
CA LEU A 77 -11.22 -15.56 3.47
C LEU A 77 -10.33 -15.01 2.36
N ARG A 78 -9.31 -15.77 1.95
CA ARG A 78 -8.42 -15.39 0.85
C ARG A 78 -9.15 -15.19 -0.48
N GLU A 79 -10.19 -15.97 -0.77
CA GLU A 79 -11.00 -15.78 -1.99
C GLU A 79 -11.81 -14.48 -1.99
N HIS A 80 -12.14 -13.96 -0.81
CA HIS A 80 -13.02 -12.80 -0.64
C HIS A 80 -12.27 -11.55 -0.17
N ARG A 81 -10.95 -11.60 -0.05
CA ARG A 81 -10.14 -10.45 0.35
C ARG A 81 -10.04 -9.45 -0.81
N PRO A 82 -9.93 -8.13 -0.51
CA PRO A 82 -9.71 -7.15 -1.55
C PRO A 82 -8.42 -7.46 -2.32
N PRO A 83 -8.41 -7.25 -3.65
CA PRO A 83 -7.21 -7.45 -4.46
C PRO A 83 -6.16 -6.42 -4.07
N LEU A 84 -4.91 -6.86 -3.98
CA LEU A 84 -3.76 -6.03 -3.69
C LEU A 84 -2.85 -5.95 -4.92
N CYS A 85 -2.16 -4.82 -5.09
CA CYS A 85 -1.16 -4.65 -6.15
C CYS A 85 -0.04 -5.69 -6.10
N THR A 86 0.15 -6.35 -4.96
CA THR A 86 1.20 -7.34 -4.71
C THR A 86 0.77 -8.79 -5.01
N ASP A 87 -0.52 -9.04 -5.28
CA ASP A 87 -1.07 -10.40 -5.41
C ASP A 87 -0.55 -11.15 -6.64
N ASN A 88 -0.43 -10.46 -7.77
CA ASN A 88 -0.07 -11.06 -9.06
C ASN A 88 0.80 -10.10 -9.85
N VAL A 89 2.08 -10.04 -9.49
CA VAL A 89 3.07 -9.29 -10.25
C VAL A 89 3.38 -10.03 -11.56
N PRO A 90 3.21 -9.41 -12.75
CA PRO A 90 3.57 -10.06 -14.01
C PRO A 90 5.07 -10.37 -14.11
N ASP A 91 5.46 -11.47 -14.74
CA ASP A 91 6.87 -11.88 -14.84
C ASP A 91 7.75 -10.82 -15.52
N GLN A 92 7.22 -10.11 -16.52
CA GLN A 92 7.93 -8.99 -17.14
C GLN A 92 8.28 -7.89 -16.14
N ASP A 93 7.37 -7.60 -15.21
CA ASP A 93 7.59 -6.61 -14.17
C ASP A 93 8.53 -7.13 -13.08
N LYS A 94 8.44 -8.42 -12.72
CA LYS A 94 9.42 -9.07 -11.83
C LYS A 94 10.84 -8.94 -12.39
N GLN A 95 11.01 -9.25 -13.68
CA GLN A 95 12.31 -9.17 -14.36
C GLN A 95 12.90 -7.76 -14.31
N LYS A 96 12.09 -6.73 -14.57
CA LYS A 96 12.52 -5.33 -14.42
C LYS A 96 12.93 -5.00 -12.98
N GLY A 97 12.21 -5.54 -11.99
CA GLY A 97 12.57 -5.40 -10.58
C GLY A 97 13.92 -6.01 -10.24
N ILE A 98 14.19 -7.22 -10.75
CA ILE A 98 15.48 -7.92 -10.57
C ILE A 98 16.62 -7.11 -11.19
N GLU A 99 16.47 -6.68 -12.44
CA GLU A 99 17.49 -5.88 -13.14
C GLU A 99 17.80 -4.58 -12.41
N PHE A 100 16.77 -3.89 -11.91
CA PHE A 100 16.92 -2.69 -11.10
C PHE A 100 17.70 -2.97 -9.81
N LEU A 101 17.31 -4.01 -9.06
CA LEU A 101 17.96 -4.38 -7.79
C LEU A 101 19.42 -4.82 -7.97
N GLN A 102 19.73 -5.56 -9.04
CA GLN A 102 21.09 -5.94 -9.41
C GLN A 102 21.95 -4.69 -9.69
N GLY A 103 21.38 -3.66 -10.31
CA GLY A 103 22.04 -2.39 -10.55
C GLY A 103 22.46 -1.64 -9.27
N LEU A 104 21.71 -1.82 -8.18
CA LEU A 104 21.99 -1.21 -6.87
C LEU A 104 23.14 -1.88 -6.10
N LYS A 105 23.64 -3.03 -6.57
CA LYS A 105 24.77 -3.77 -5.97
C LYS A 105 24.64 -4.02 -4.46
N THR A 106 23.41 -4.13 -3.97
CA THR A 106 23.14 -4.47 -2.56
C THR A 106 23.00 -5.98 -2.45
N SER A 107 23.73 -6.60 -1.52
CA SER A 107 23.68 -8.06 -1.36
C SER A 107 22.37 -8.50 -0.69
N GLY A 108 21.80 -9.63 -1.12
CA GLY A 108 20.63 -10.27 -0.49
C GLY A 108 19.26 -9.70 -0.89
N VAL A 109 19.21 -8.51 -1.51
CA VAL A 109 17.93 -7.85 -1.82
C VAL A 109 17.18 -8.51 -2.97
N VAL A 110 17.89 -9.15 -3.91
CA VAL A 110 17.26 -9.87 -5.04
C VAL A 110 16.61 -11.15 -4.52
N GLU A 111 17.30 -11.90 -3.67
CA GLU A 111 16.78 -13.10 -3.04
C GLU A 111 15.54 -12.78 -2.20
N GLU A 112 15.59 -11.71 -1.41
CA GLU A 112 14.45 -11.26 -0.62
C GLU A 112 13.27 -10.81 -1.50
N PHE A 113 13.54 -10.07 -2.59
CA PHE A 113 12.51 -9.69 -3.56
C PHE A 113 11.83 -10.91 -4.18
N LEU A 114 12.61 -11.92 -4.59
CA LEU A 114 12.08 -13.16 -5.17
C LEU A 114 11.19 -13.90 -4.18
N GLN A 115 11.58 -13.97 -2.90
CA GLN A 115 10.74 -14.58 -1.85
C GLN A 115 9.33 -13.98 -1.79
N TYR A 116 9.19 -12.66 -1.97
CA TYR A 116 7.88 -12.00 -2.00
C TYR A 116 7.12 -12.27 -3.30
N THR A 117 7.80 -12.33 -4.45
CA THR A 117 7.14 -12.48 -5.76
C THR A 117 6.83 -13.92 -6.17
N GLU A 118 7.51 -14.91 -5.59
CA GLU A 118 7.36 -16.33 -5.93
C GLU A 118 6.44 -17.07 -4.96
N ASN A 119 6.49 -16.73 -3.66
CA ASN A 119 5.67 -17.40 -2.65
C ASN A 119 4.25 -16.81 -2.53
N GLY A 120 4.02 -15.65 -3.18
CA GLY A 120 2.77 -14.92 -3.09
C GLY A 120 2.58 -14.26 -1.72
N LEU A 121 2.18 -12.99 -1.73
CA LEU A 121 1.76 -12.33 -0.51
C LEU A 121 0.29 -12.60 -0.25
N LEU A 122 -0.01 -13.25 0.87
CA LEU A 122 -1.38 -13.57 1.27
C LEU A 122 -2.07 -12.40 1.98
N ASP A 123 -1.27 -11.52 2.59
CA ASP A 123 -1.72 -10.39 3.38
C ASP A 123 -1.23 -9.05 2.82
N PHE A 124 -1.86 -7.98 3.27
CA PHE A 124 -1.41 -6.62 3.00
C PHE A 124 0.05 -6.39 3.42
N LEU A 125 0.88 -5.99 2.44
CA LEU A 125 2.31 -5.75 2.63
C LEU A 125 2.56 -4.44 3.37
N ARG A 126 2.43 -4.48 4.70
CA ARG A 126 2.63 -3.30 5.54
C ARG A 126 4.07 -2.76 5.43
N LEU A 127 4.20 -1.44 5.35
CA LEU A 127 5.46 -0.73 5.43
C LEU A 127 5.49 0.05 6.75
N ASP A 128 6.67 0.18 7.34
CA ASP A 128 6.87 1.06 8.48
C ASP A 128 7.17 2.47 7.96
N ILE A 129 6.09 3.21 7.70
CA ILE A 129 6.13 4.54 7.11
C ILE A 129 6.00 5.56 8.22
N GLU A 130 6.89 6.54 8.25
CA GLU A 130 6.82 7.59 9.26
C GLU A 130 5.56 8.47 9.10
N TRP A 131 5.07 8.98 10.23
CA TRP A 131 3.80 9.71 10.31
C TRP A 131 3.75 10.91 9.36
N GLU A 132 4.87 11.59 9.13
CA GLU A 132 4.95 12.77 8.29
C GLU A 132 4.57 12.47 6.83
N PHE A 133 4.86 11.26 6.33
CA PHE A 133 4.44 10.83 4.99
C PHE A 133 2.97 10.42 4.95
N LEU A 134 2.47 9.83 6.03
CA LEU A 134 1.07 9.42 6.15
C LEU A 134 0.14 10.63 6.25
N GLN A 135 0.53 11.62 7.04
CA GLN A 135 -0.26 12.82 7.30
C GLN A 135 -0.58 13.58 6.01
N ASP A 136 0.43 13.91 5.18
CA ASP A 136 0.23 14.65 3.92
C ASP A 136 -0.77 13.93 2.99
N ALA A 137 -0.67 12.60 2.92
CA ALA A 137 -1.54 11.81 2.06
C ALA A 137 -2.95 11.62 2.64
N ILE A 138 -3.10 11.48 3.97
CA ILE A 138 -4.40 11.44 4.65
C ILE A 138 -5.12 12.79 4.48
N ASP A 139 -4.43 13.90 4.75
CA ASP A 139 -4.98 15.25 4.66
C ASP A 139 -5.49 15.51 3.23
N LYS A 140 -4.69 15.14 2.21
CA LYS A 140 -5.10 15.24 0.81
C LYS A 140 -6.33 14.38 0.47
N GLN A 141 -6.39 13.14 0.96
CA GLN A 141 -7.56 12.27 0.75
C GLN A 141 -8.82 12.84 1.40
N GLN A 142 -8.71 13.37 2.62
CA GLN A 142 -9.83 13.99 3.33
C GLN A 142 -10.32 15.27 2.63
N MET A 143 -9.41 16.10 2.13
CA MET A 143 -9.75 17.28 1.35
C MET A 143 -10.53 16.91 0.08
N LEU A 144 -10.04 15.92 -0.69
CA LEU A 144 -10.71 15.47 -1.91
C LEU A 144 -12.10 14.89 -1.62
N GLY A 145 -12.22 14.01 -0.62
CA GLY A 145 -13.51 13.44 -0.23
C GLY A 145 -14.50 14.50 0.25
N SER A 146 -14.02 15.54 0.97
CA SER A 146 -14.86 16.64 1.42
C SER A 146 -15.31 17.55 0.26
N LEU A 147 -14.47 17.74 -0.77
CA LEU A 147 -14.87 18.44 -1.99
C LEU A 147 -15.93 17.65 -2.77
N GLU A 148 -15.74 16.34 -2.93
CA GLU A 148 -16.69 15.45 -3.62
C GLU A 148 -18.06 15.42 -2.93
N LEU A 149 -18.09 15.50 -1.60
CA LEU A 149 -19.32 15.55 -0.80
C LEU A 149 -19.92 16.96 -0.68
N GLY A 150 -19.27 17.98 -1.26
CA GLY A 150 -19.69 19.39 -1.17
C GLY A 150 -19.56 19.99 0.23
N TRP A 151 -18.75 19.39 1.10
CA TRP A 151 -18.49 19.84 2.48
C TRP A 151 -17.42 20.94 2.54
N LEU A 152 -16.59 21.04 1.51
CA LEU A 152 -15.66 22.15 1.30
C LEU A 152 -16.16 23.05 0.18
N ASP A 153 -16.26 24.35 0.48
CA ASP A 153 -16.52 25.42 -0.47
C ASP A 153 -15.18 25.84 -1.12
N PRO A 154 -14.95 25.53 -2.41
CA PRO A 154 -13.66 25.76 -3.07
C PRO A 154 -13.22 27.23 -3.02
N GLU A 155 -14.16 28.17 -3.16
CA GLU A 155 -13.87 29.61 -3.16
C GLU A 155 -13.37 30.09 -1.80
N LYS A 156 -13.89 29.53 -0.71
CA LYS A 156 -13.44 29.85 0.65
C LYS A 156 -12.08 29.24 0.97
N VAL A 157 -11.79 28.05 0.44
CA VAL A 157 -10.48 27.42 0.59
C VAL A 157 -9.42 28.22 -0.17
N GLU A 158 -9.69 28.65 -1.40
CA GLU A 158 -8.77 29.50 -2.17
C GLU A 158 -8.49 30.84 -1.46
N LEU A 159 -9.52 31.47 -0.88
CA LEU A 159 -9.34 32.69 -0.07
C LEU A 159 -8.46 32.46 1.17
N LEU A 160 -8.61 31.32 1.86
CA LEU A 160 -7.77 30.95 3.01
C LEU A 160 -6.31 30.70 2.58
N VAL A 161 -6.10 29.97 1.48
CA VAL A 161 -4.75 29.70 0.95
C VAL A 161 -4.05 30.98 0.50
N ALA A 162 -4.79 31.91 -0.11
CA ALA A 162 -4.28 33.23 -0.50
C ALA A 162 -3.91 34.10 0.71
N GLN A 163 -4.65 34.02 1.81
CA GLN A 163 -4.35 34.75 3.05
C GLN A 163 -3.13 34.19 3.78
N ILE A 164 -2.91 32.87 3.74
CA ILE A 164 -1.75 32.22 4.35
C ILE A 164 -0.48 32.43 3.52
N SER A 165 -0.62 32.64 2.21
CA SER A 165 0.49 32.85 1.26
C SER A 165 0.87 34.33 1.08
N ALA A 166 0.18 35.25 1.75
CA ALA A 166 0.56 36.66 1.77
C ALA A 166 1.75 36.85 2.75
N PRO A 167 2.85 37.52 2.32
CA PRO A 167 4.06 37.69 3.12
C PRO A 167 3.87 38.56 4.36
#